data_AF-A0A084AY89-F1
#
_entry.id   AF-A0A084AY89-F1
#
_cell.length_a   1.000
_cell.length_b   1.000
_cell.length_c   1.000
_cell.angle_alpha   90.00
_cell.angle_beta   90.00
_cell.angle_gamma   90.00
#
_symmetry.space_group_name_H-M   'P 1'
#
loop_
_entity.id
_entity.type
_entity.pdbx_description
1 polymer ?
#
loop_
_entity_poly.entity_id
_entity_poly.type
_entity_poly.pdbx_seq_one_letter_code
_entity_poly.pdbx_strand_id
1 'polypeptide(L)'
;MSTSIFTSVAPYHIISYGTLLGTTFFHSFINGPVMFQAVNRPTFSAVQQKLFPIYFSLQAALPAVLALTFPGSTLLGVPSSVTGLLDPAFRWSSLVPIVTAFATGLLNLAVLLPWTLQIMKDRRGQVKRDGKEWYAEGPHSQEMQALNRKFGVIHGVSSLLNLATFGAVVAYGFTLGARLQPVVDRLA
;
A
#
# COMPACT_ATOMS: atom_id res chain seq x y z
N MET A 1 17.65 30.48 -17.20
CA MET A 1 18.57 29.87 -16.22
C MET A 1 18.08 28.46 -15.93
N SER A 2 18.93 27.45 -16.11
CA SER A 2 18.60 26.07 -15.76
C SER A 2 18.48 25.97 -14.24
N THR A 3 17.25 25.91 -13.73
CA THR A 3 17.00 25.64 -12.31
C THR A 3 17.58 24.28 -11.95
N SER A 4 18.22 24.18 -10.79
CA SER A 4 18.78 22.93 -10.29
C SER A 4 17.70 21.85 -10.24
N ILE A 5 18.01 20.64 -10.69
CA ILE A 5 17.07 19.51 -10.63
C ILE A 5 16.68 19.16 -9.18
N PHE A 6 17.54 19.49 -8.21
CA PHE A 6 17.27 19.32 -6.78
C PHE A 6 16.19 20.27 -6.25
N THR A 7 15.93 21.39 -6.93
CA THR A 7 14.83 22.30 -6.56
C THR A 7 13.55 22.03 -7.35
N SER A 8 13.54 21.01 -8.20
CA SER A 8 12.37 20.54 -8.94
C SER A 8 11.66 19.45 -8.16
N VAL A 9 10.32 19.40 -8.24
CA VAL A 9 9.52 18.34 -7.62
C VAL A 9 9.62 16.99 -8.35
N ALA A 10 10.07 16.99 -9.61
CA ALA A 10 10.03 15.80 -10.48
C ALA A 10 10.85 14.61 -9.97
N PRO A 11 12.11 14.75 -9.50
CA PRO A 11 12.88 13.62 -8.98
C PRO A 11 12.23 13.00 -7.74
N TYR A 12 11.73 13.84 -6.83
CA TYR A 12 11.03 13.40 -5.63
C TYR A 12 9.76 12.61 -5.99
N HIS A 13 9.02 13.06 -7.00
CA HIS A 13 7.84 12.35 -7.50
C HIS A 13 8.19 10.94 -7.99
N ILE A 14 9.21 10.81 -8.84
CA ILE A 14 9.64 9.52 -9.41
C ILE A 14 10.20 8.59 -8.33
N ILE A 15 11.01 9.10 -7.40
CA ILE A 15 11.56 8.30 -6.30
C ILE A 15 10.43 7.82 -5.38
N SER A 16 9.47 8.68 -5.02
CA SER A 16 8.31 8.30 -4.22
C SER A 16 7.44 7.26 -4.93
N TYR A 17 7.22 7.44 -6.23
CA TYR A 17 6.47 6.48 -7.05
C TYR A 17 7.16 5.11 -7.08
N GLY A 18 8.45 5.08 -7.42
CA GLY A 18 9.23 3.85 -7.49
C GLY A 18 9.31 3.14 -6.15
N THR A 19 9.48 3.88 -5.06
CA THR A 19 9.48 3.33 -3.69
C THR A 19 8.13 2.71 -3.34
N LEU A 20 7.02 3.39 -3.67
CA LEU A 20 5.66 2.91 -3.40
C LEU A 20 5.34 1.65 -4.20
N LEU A 21 5.58 1.65 -5.51
CA LEU A 21 5.35 0.51 -6.39
C LEU A 21 6.23 -0.67 -5.98
N GLY A 22 7.53 -0.44 -5.83
CA GLY A 22 8.51 -1.48 -5.50
C GLY A 22 8.24 -2.11 -4.15
N THR A 23 7.97 -1.31 -3.12
CA THR A 23 7.64 -1.82 -1.78
C THR A 23 6.36 -2.65 -1.81
N THR A 24 5.31 -2.13 -2.46
CA THR A 24 4.00 -2.82 -2.54
C THR A 24 4.11 -4.15 -3.29
N PHE A 25 4.78 -4.15 -4.43
CA PHE A 25 5.00 -5.36 -5.23
C PHE A 25 5.85 -6.38 -4.48
N PHE A 26 7.04 -5.97 -4.05
CA PHE A 26 8.00 -6.88 -3.43
C PHE A 26 7.45 -7.50 -2.14
N HIS A 27 6.80 -6.71 -1.28
CA HIS A 27 6.25 -7.26 -0.05
C HIS A 27 5.08 -8.23 -0.32
N SER A 28 4.14 -7.83 -1.18
CA SER A 28 2.90 -8.59 -1.40
C SER A 28 3.12 -9.89 -2.15
N PHE A 29 3.98 -9.89 -3.16
CA PHE A 29 4.10 -11.01 -4.10
C PHE A 29 5.38 -11.82 -3.95
N ILE A 30 6.41 -11.29 -3.27
CA ILE A 30 7.70 -11.97 -3.11
C ILE A 30 7.96 -12.24 -1.63
N ASN A 31 8.23 -11.21 -0.84
CA ASN A 31 8.67 -11.37 0.55
C ASN A 31 7.62 -12.06 1.43
N GLY A 32 6.34 -11.68 1.33
CA GLY A 32 5.27 -12.30 2.10
C GLY A 32 5.13 -13.82 1.84
N PRO A 33 4.89 -14.25 0.60
CA PRO A 33 4.80 -15.67 0.24
C PRO A 33 6.06 -16.47 0.57
N VAL A 34 7.24 -15.96 0.21
CA VAL A 34 8.52 -16.63 0.48
C VAL A 34 8.72 -16.80 1.99
N MET A 35 8.48 -15.75 2.78
CA MET A 35 8.63 -15.83 4.24
C MET A 35 7.62 -16.78 4.87
N PHE A 36 6.36 -16.78 4.42
CA PHE A 36 5.34 -17.70 4.91
C PHE A 36 5.72 -19.17 4.69
N GLN A 37 6.41 -19.47 3.58
CA GLN A 37 6.89 -20.80 3.26
C GLN A 37 8.21 -21.15 3.97
N ALA A 38 9.08 -20.18 4.19
CA ALA A 38 10.44 -20.40 4.67
C ALA A 38 10.58 -20.48 6.20
N VAL A 39 9.66 -19.86 6.97
CA VAL A 39 9.73 -19.85 8.44
C VAL A 39 8.45 -20.38 9.09
N ASN A 40 8.56 -20.78 10.36
CA ASN A 40 7.38 -21.21 11.13
C ASN A 40 6.38 -20.04 11.36
N ARG A 41 5.12 -20.40 11.63
CA ARG A 41 4.01 -19.41 11.78
C ARG A 41 4.25 -18.36 12.88
N PRO A 42 4.78 -18.70 14.07
CA PRO A 42 5.13 -17.70 15.08
C PRO A 42 6.17 -16.69 14.59
N THR A 43 7.26 -17.14 13.96
CA THR A 43 8.30 -16.27 13.42
C THR A 43 7.75 -15.38 12.31
N PHE A 44 7.00 -15.95 11.36
CA PHE A 44 6.31 -15.17 10.33
C PHE A 44 5.43 -14.08 10.95
N SER A 45 4.56 -14.45 11.90
CA SER A 45 3.67 -13.49 12.56
C SER A 45 4.44 -12.38 13.31
N ALA A 46 5.55 -12.72 13.97
CA ALA A 46 6.36 -11.74 14.69
C ALA A 46 7.02 -10.74 13.74
N VAL A 47 7.58 -11.19 12.62
CA VAL A 47 8.19 -10.32 11.61
C VAL A 47 7.13 -9.42 10.96
N GLN A 48 5.99 -9.98 10.57
CA GLN A 48 4.89 -9.23 9.96
C GLN A 48 4.35 -8.13 10.88
N GLN A 49 4.23 -8.39 12.19
CA GLN A 49 3.82 -7.37 13.17
C GLN A 49 4.78 -6.18 13.27
N LYS A 50 6.05 -6.34 12.86
CA LYS A 50 7.04 -5.26 12.80
C LYS A 50 7.11 -4.58 11.43
N LEU A 51 6.92 -5.34 10.36
CA LEU A 51 6.95 -4.81 8.99
C LEU A 51 5.69 -4.04 8.63
N PHE A 52 4.49 -4.54 8.97
CA PHE A 52 3.23 -3.93 8.52
C PHE A 52 3.02 -2.47 8.95
N PRO A 53 3.40 -2.03 10.17
CA PRO A 53 3.35 -0.61 10.51
C PRO A 53 4.18 0.25 9.56
N ILE A 54 5.39 -0.18 9.20
CA ILE A 54 6.28 0.55 8.27
C ILE A 54 5.68 0.50 6.86
N TYR A 55 5.30 -0.68 6.41
CA TYR A 55 4.75 -0.93 5.08
C TYR A 55 3.48 -0.10 4.80
N PHE A 56 2.48 -0.15 5.70
CA PHE A 56 1.25 0.62 5.54
C PHE A 56 1.48 2.13 5.76
N SER A 57 2.48 2.52 6.55
CA SER A 57 2.88 3.94 6.65
C SER A 57 3.43 4.45 5.33
N LEU A 58 4.27 3.68 4.64
CA LEU A 58 4.74 4.04 3.29
C LEU A 58 3.58 4.11 2.29
N GLN A 59 2.64 3.16 2.34
CA GLN A 59 1.46 3.18 1.48
C GLN A 59 0.49 4.33 1.77
N ALA A 60 0.47 4.88 2.98
CA ALA A 60 -0.31 6.08 3.29
C ALA A 60 0.46 7.38 2.95
N ALA A 61 1.75 7.44 3.26
CA ALA A 61 2.54 8.67 3.11
C ALA A 61 2.95 8.95 1.65
N LEU A 62 3.42 7.94 0.91
CA LEU A 62 3.95 8.15 -0.43
C LEU A 62 2.90 8.65 -1.43
N PRO A 63 1.64 8.18 -1.45
CA PRO A 63 0.60 8.79 -2.27
C PRO A 63 0.35 10.27 -1.96
N ALA A 64 0.45 10.68 -0.69
CA ALA A 64 0.35 12.09 -0.32
C ALA A 64 1.54 12.89 -0.89
N VAL A 65 2.76 12.33 -0.86
CA VAL A 65 3.93 12.94 -1.52
C VAL A 65 3.71 13.02 -3.03
N LEU A 66 3.15 11.99 -3.67
CA LEU A 66 2.81 12.02 -5.10
C LEU A 66 1.82 13.15 -5.42
N ALA A 67 0.82 13.36 -4.57
CA ALA A 67 -0.12 14.47 -4.73
C ALA A 67 0.57 15.84 -4.61
N LEU A 68 1.42 16.02 -3.60
CA LEU A 68 2.16 17.26 -3.36
C LEU A 68 3.15 17.58 -4.49
N THR A 69 3.78 16.55 -5.04
CA THR A 69 4.82 16.65 -6.08
C THR A 69 4.28 16.43 -7.49
N PHE A 70 2.94 16.45 -7.66
CA PHE A 70 2.31 16.09 -8.93
C PHE A 70 2.84 16.97 -10.08
N PRO A 71 3.35 16.37 -11.18
CA PRO A 71 3.82 17.13 -12.32
C PRO A 71 2.62 17.63 -13.13
N GLY A 72 2.44 18.95 -13.16
CA GLY A 72 1.43 19.61 -13.96
C GLY A 72 1.69 19.50 -15.47
N SER A 73 1.03 20.33 -16.25
CA SER A 73 1.22 20.38 -17.70
C SER A 73 1.32 21.82 -18.16
N THR A 74 2.51 22.22 -18.62
CA THR A 74 2.73 23.55 -19.22
C THR A 74 1.88 23.73 -20.47
N LEU A 75 1.69 22.68 -21.28
CA LEU A 75 0.84 22.69 -22.48
C LEU A 75 -0.62 23.02 -22.16
N LEU A 76 -1.12 22.55 -21.01
CA LEU A 76 -2.49 22.75 -20.56
C LEU A 76 -2.62 23.96 -19.60
N GLY A 77 -1.54 24.68 -19.32
CA GLY A 77 -1.52 25.75 -18.32
C GLY A 77 -1.75 25.27 -16.87
N VAL A 78 -1.57 23.98 -16.59
CA VAL A 78 -1.84 23.37 -15.29
C VAL A 78 -0.57 23.35 -14.43
N PRO A 79 -0.57 23.94 -13.21
CA PRO A 79 0.62 24.02 -12.38
C PRO A 79 1.05 22.66 -11.81
N SER A 80 2.35 22.50 -11.50
CA SER A 80 2.85 21.34 -10.76
C SER A 80 2.58 21.50 -9.26
N SER A 81 1.46 20.97 -8.80
CA SER A 81 1.03 21.00 -7.40
C SER A 81 -0.21 20.13 -7.20
N VAL A 82 -0.72 20.09 -5.97
CA VAL A 82 -2.04 19.52 -5.65
C VAL A 82 -3.15 20.20 -6.47
N THR A 83 -3.08 21.52 -6.68
CA THR A 83 -4.04 22.23 -7.52
C THR A 83 -4.05 21.67 -8.94
N GLY A 84 -2.87 21.35 -9.48
CA GLY A 84 -2.77 20.71 -10.77
C GLY A 84 -3.38 19.31 -10.78
N LEU A 85 -3.17 18.52 -9.71
CA LEU A 85 -3.78 17.19 -9.60
C LEU A 85 -5.32 17.24 -9.59
N LEU A 86 -5.91 18.30 -9.03
CA LEU A 86 -7.36 18.50 -8.97
C LEU A 86 -7.97 18.95 -10.30
N ASP A 87 -7.17 19.24 -11.31
CA ASP A 87 -7.67 19.60 -12.64
C ASP A 87 -8.52 18.45 -13.23
N PRO A 88 -9.72 18.74 -13.78
CA PRO A 88 -10.59 17.72 -14.38
C PRO A 88 -9.91 16.85 -15.44
N ALA A 89 -8.93 17.38 -16.17
CA ALA A 89 -8.17 16.65 -17.18
C ALA A 89 -7.38 15.46 -16.59
N PHE A 90 -7.09 15.48 -15.28
CA PHE A 90 -6.30 14.45 -14.61
C PHE A 90 -7.10 13.60 -13.63
N ARG A 91 -8.44 13.77 -13.60
CA ARG A 91 -9.33 13.06 -12.68
C ARG A 91 -9.11 11.55 -12.70
N TRP A 92 -9.20 10.94 -13.87
CA TRP A 92 -9.13 9.48 -14.01
C TRP A 92 -7.70 8.96 -14.16
N SER A 93 -6.82 9.73 -14.80
CA SER A 93 -5.44 9.31 -15.06
C SER A 93 -4.56 9.37 -13.80
N SER A 94 -4.86 10.28 -12.87
CA SER A 94 -3.95 10.63 -11.78
C SER A 94 -4.67 10.77 -10.43
N LEU A 95 -5.70 11.60 -10.33
CA LEU A 95 -6.36 11.91 -9.05
C LEU A 95 -6.99 10.66 -8.42
N VAL A 96 -7.85 9.96 -9.17
CA VAL A 96 -8.53 8.75 -8.68
C VAL A 96 -7.50 7.69 -8.26
N PRO A 97 -6.50 7.29 -9.07
CA PRO A 97 -5.47 6.35 -8.64
C PRO A 97 -4.72 6.78 -7.38
N ILE A 98 -4.24 8.03 -7.30
CA ILE A 98 -3.48 8.50 -6.13
C ILE A 98 -4.36 8.52 -4.87
N VAL A 99 -5.59 8.99 -4.96
CA VAL A 99 -6.54 9.03 -3.84
C VAL A 99 -6.92 7.61 -3.41
N THR A 100 -7.15 6.69 -4.35
CA THR A 100 -7.42 5.28 -4.03
C THR A 100 -6.25 4.68 -3.26
N ALA A 101 -5.02 4.83 -3.74
CA ALA A 101 -3.83 4.33 -3.05
C ALA A 101 -3.69 4.93 -1.64
N PHE A 102 -3.90 6.25 -1.51
CA PHE A 102 -3.86 6.94 -0.23
C PHE A 102 -4.92 6.41 0.75
N ALA A 103 -6.18 6.38 0.34
CA ALA A 103 -7.30 6.02 1.20
C ALA A 103 -7.22 4.56 1.67
N THR A 104 -6.88 3.65 0.76
CA THR A 104 -6.75 2.22 1.08
C THR A 104 -5.53 1.92 1.95
N GLY A 105 -4.39 2.57 1.69
CA GLY A 105 -3.20 2.51 2.54
C GLY A 105 -3.47 3.07 3.95
N LEU A 106 -4.16 4.21 4.05
CA LEU A 106 -4.51 4.84 5.32
C LEU A 106 -5.51 3.99 6.12
N LEU A 107 -6.53 3.41 5.49
CA LEU A 107 -7.47 2.50 6.15
C LEU A 107 -6.76 1.25 6.68
N ASN A 108 -5.82 0.70 5.91
CA ASN A 108 -4.98 -0.40 6.37
C ASN A 108 -4.15 0.00 7.60
N LEU A 109 -3.50 1.16 7.56
CA LEU A 109 -2.65 1.66 8.64
C LEU A 109 -3.43 1.97 9.92
N ALA A 110 -4.50 2.75 9.81
CA ALA A 110 -5.17 3.38 10.95
C ALA A 110 -6.31 2.54 11.52
N VAL A 111 -6.88 1.61 10.74
CA VAL A 111 -8.06 0.83 11.15
C VAL A 111 -7.74 -0.67 11.19
N LEU A 112 -7.36 -1.26 10.05
CA LEU A 112 -7.26 -2.72 9.95
C LEU A 112 -6.02 -3.28 10.65
N LEU A 113 -4.89 -2.56 10.62
CA LEU A 113 -3.68 -2.96 11.32
C LEU A 113 -3.90 -3.01 12.85
N PRO A 114 -4.35 -1.95 13.54
CA PRO A 114 -4.63 -2.00 14.97
C PRO A 114 -5.60 -3.12 15.34
N TRP A 115 -6.66 -3.31 14.54
CA TRP A 115 -7.64 -4.36 14.79
C TRP A 115 -7.05 -5.77 14.64
N THR A 116 -6.23 -5.97 13.62
CA THR A 116 -5.50 -7.24 13.42
C THR A 116 -4.57 -7.53 14.59
N LEU A 117 -3.82 -6.53 15.06
CA LEU A 117 -2.92 -6.67 16.21
C LEU A 117 -3.68 -7.02 17.49
N GLN A 118 -4.86 -6.43 17.71
CA GLN A 118 -5.73 -6.78 18.84
C GLN A 118 -6.21 -8.24 18.75
N ILE A 119 -6.68 -8.69 17.58
CA ILE A 119 -7.10 -10.10 17.39
C ILE A 119 -5.93 -11.06 17.63
N MET A 120 -4.72 -10.70 17.19
CA MET A 120 -3.52 -11.52 17.45
C MET A 120 -3.16 -11.56 18.95
N LYS A 121 -3.35 -10.46 19.68
CA LYS A 121 -3.20 -10.44 21.14
C LYS A 121 -4.23 -11.34 21.82
N ASP A 122 -5.48 -11.30 21.38
CA ASP A 122 -6.57 -12.11 21.93
C ASP A 122 -6.34 -13.61 21.66
N ARG A 123 -5.89 -13.97 20.44
CA ARG A 123 -5.46 -15.33 20.10
C ARG A 123 -4.37 -15.82 21.03
N ARG A 124 -3.32 -15.04 21.26
CA ARG A 124 -2.24 -15.41 22.21
C ARG A 124 -2.78 -15.62 23.63
N GLY A 125 -3.73 -14.78 24.06
CA GLY A 125 -4.42 -14.96 25.34
C GLY A 125 -5.18 -16.28 25.39
N GLN A 126 -5.88 -16.64 24.31
CA GLN A 126 -6.63 -17.88 24.22
C GLN A 126 -5.71 -19.11 24.14
N VAL A 127 -4.56 -19.03 23.47
CA VAL A 127 -3.55 -20.11 23.49
C VAL A 127 -3.13 -20.46 24.91
N LYS A 128 -2.94 -19.46 25.79
CA LYS A 128 -2.58 -19.69 27.20
C LYS A 128 -3.69 -20.39 27.99
N ARG A 129 -4.95 -20.21 27.62
CA ARG A 129 -6.11 -20.85 28.27
C ARG A 129 -6.33 -22.26 27.75
N ASP A 130 -6.23 -22.44 26.44
CA ASP A 130 -6.51 -23.70 25.76
C ASP A 130 -5.32 -24.67 25.81
N GLY A 131 -4.11 -24.18 26.10
CA GLY A 131 -2.87 -24.96 25.99
C GLY A 131 -2.55 -25.38 24.55
N LYS A 132 -3.18 -24.74 23.55
CA LYS A 132 -3.12 -25.12 22.14
C LYS A 132 -2.98 -23.90 21.24
N GLU A 133 -2.01 -23.94 20.34
CA GLU A 133 -1.74 -22.88 19.37
C GLU A 133 -2.91 -22.67 18.39
N TRP A 134 -3.17 -21.42 17.97
CA TRP A 134 -4.29 -21.07 17.08
C TRP A 134 -4.20 -21.66 15.66
N TYR A 135 -3.04 -22.23 15.32
CA TYR A 135 -2.73 -22.83 14.03
C TYR A 135 -2.48 -24.35 14.10
N ALA A 136 -2.58 -24.95 15.29
CA ALA A 136 -2.42 -26.39 15.45
C ALA A 136 -3.61 -27.17 14.85
N GLU A 137 -3.37 -28.39 14.38
CA GLU A 137 -4.41 -29.23 13.79
C GLU A 137 -5.46 -29.70 14.83
N GLY A 138 -6.62 -30.13 14.32
CA GLY A 138 -7.73 -30.65 15.12
C GLY A 138 -8.65 -29.55 15.68
N PRO A 139 -9.67 -29.94 16.47
CA PRO A 139 -10.67 -28.99 16.96
C PRO A 139 -10.05 -27.94 17.90
N HIS A 140 -10.50 -26.70 17.79
CA HIS A 140 -10.20 -25.62 18.73
C HIS A 140 -11.42 -25.30 19.59
N SER A 141 -11.22 -24.61 20.72
CA SER A 141 -12.33 -24.01 21.49
C SER A 141 -13.22 -23.13 20.61
N GLN A 142 -14.48 -22.94 21.01
CA GLN A 142 -15.40 -22.07 20.27
C GLN A 142 -14.86 -20.64 20.20
N GLU A 143 -14.23 -20.18 21.27
CA GLU A 143 -13.58 -18.88 21.40
C GLU A 143 -12.44 -18.73 20.40
N MET A 144 -11.55 -19.71 20.31
CA MET A 144 -10.45 -19.68 19.35
C MET A 144 -10.94 -19.76 17.90
N GLN A 145 -11.99 -20.55 17.61
CA GLN A 145 -12.62 -20.58 16.29
C GLN A 145 -13.20 -19.22 15.90
N ALA A 146 -13.88 -18.55 16.83
CA ALA A 146 -14.42 -17.20 16.62
C ALA A 146 -13.31 -16.18 16.35
N LEU A 147 -12.21 -16.23 17.10
CA LEU A 147 -11.02 -15.39 16.86
C LEU A 147 -10.38 -15.69 15.50
N ASN A 148 -10.30 -16.96 15.12
CA ASN A 148 -9.76 -17.37 13.83
C ASN A 148 -10.59 -16.87 12.65
N ARG A 149 -11.91 -16.94 12.76
CA ARG A 149 -12.83 -16.36 11.77
C ARG A 149 -12.69 -14.85 11.68
N LYS A 150 -12.66 -14.14 12.81
CA LYS A 150 -12.48 -12.67 12.85
C LYS A 150 -11.18 -12.27 12.16
N PHE A 151 -10.08 -12.95 12.47
CA PHE A 151 -8.80 -12.69 11.81
C PHE A 151 -8.89 -12.93 10.30
N GLY A 152 -9.46 -14.06 9.86
CA GLY A 152 -9.57 -14.38 8.43
C GLY A 152 -10.31 -13.29 7.65
N VAL A 153 -11.41 -12.78 8.21
CA VAL A 153 -12.18 -11.68 7.60
C VAL A 153 -11.36 -10.39 7.54
N ILE A 154 -10.79 -9.94 8.67
CA ILE A 154 -10.04 -8.68 8.71
C ILE A 154 -8.78 -8.73 7.84
N HIS A 155 -8.07 -9.86 7.86
CA HIS A 155 -6.93 -10.10 6.99
C HIS A 155 -7.34 -10.04 5.51
N GLY A 156 -8.42 -10.72 5.13
CA GLY A 156 -8.93 -10.71 3.76
C GLY A 156 -9.31 -9.31 3.28
N VAL A 157 -10.00 -8.52 4.11
CA VAL A 157 -10.33 -7.11 3.79
C VAL A 157 -9.05 -6.29 3.62
N SER A 158 -8.09 -6.43 4.53
CA SER A 158 -6.80 -5.73 4.46
C SER A 158 -6.02 -6.07 3.17
N SER A 159 -6.00 -7.35 2.79
CA SER A 159 -5.40 -7.82 1.54
C SER A 159 -6.08 -7.25 0.30
N LEU A 160 -7.41 -7.15 0.28
CA LEU A 160 -8.16 -6.53 -0.82
C LEU A 160 -7.85 -5.04 -0.96
N LEU A 161 -7.80 -4.30 0.17
CA LEU A 161 -7.39 -2.89 0.14
C LEU A 161 -5.96 -2.73 -0.37
N ASN A 162 -5.04 -3.61 0.05
CA ASN A 162 -3.66 -3.59 -0.43
C ASN A 162 -3.56 -3.89 -1.94
N LEU A 163 -4.39 -4.81 -2.46
CA LEU A 163 -4.46 -5.07 -3.89
C LEU A 163 -5.03 -3.88 -4.67
N ALA A 164 -6.01 -3.17 -4.10
CA ALA A 164 -6.51 -1.92 -4.65
C ALA A 164 -5.42 -0.83 -4.69
N THR A 165 -4.60 -0.69 -3.63
CA THR A 165 -3.40 0.16 -3.65
C THR A 165 -2.50 -0.21 -4.81
N PHE A 166 -2.15 -1.50 -4.95
CA PHE A 166 -1.26 -1.97 -6.01
C PHE A 166 -1.81 -1.66 -7.40
N GLY A 167 -3.07 -2.00 -7.67
CA GLY A 167 -3.72 -1.71 -8.95
C GLY A 167 -3.75 -0.23 -9.28
N ALA A 168 -4.05 0.63 -8.30
CA ALA A 168 -4.04 2.08 -8.47
C ALA A 168 -2.64 2.62 -8.78
N VAL A 169 -1.60 2.16 -8.09
CA VAL A 169 -0.21 2.57 -8.34
C VAL A 169 0.29 2.09 -9.71
N VAL A 170 -0.11 0.89 -10.15
CA VAL A 170 0.16 0.40 -11.51
C VAL A 170 -0.53 1.27 -12.55
N ALA A 171 -1.82 1.56 -12.39
CA ALA A 171 -2.57 2.43 -13.30
C ALA A 171 -1.93 3.83 -13.41
N TYR A 172 -1.53 4.41 -12.28
CA TYR A 172 -0.82 5.68 -12.27
C TYR A 172 0.55 5.61 -12.96
N GLY A 173 1.22 4.46 -12.88
CA GLY A 173 2.46 4.18 -13.59
C GLY A 173 2.36 4.32 -15.09
N PHE A 174 1.28 3.80 -15.68
CA PHE A 174 1.01 3.98 -17.11
C PHE A 174 0.82 5.46 -17.47
N THR A 175 0.12 6.22 -16.64
CA THR A 175 -0.01 7.68 -16.81
C THR A 175 1.34 8.39 -16.75
N LEU A 176 2.20 8.03 -15.80
CA LEU A 176 3.56 8.57 -15.72
C LEU A 176 4.39 8.20 -16.94
N GLY A 177 4.36 6.95 -17.38
CA GLY A 177 5.05 6.49 -18.58
C GLY A 177 4.63 7.26 -19.83
N ALA A 178 3.32 7.41 -20.03
CA ALA A 178 2.77 8.22 -21.12
C ALA A 178 3.27 9.67 -21.05
N ARG A 179 3.42 10.26 -19.86
CA ARG A 179 3.94 11.63 -19.69
C ARG A 179 5.44 11.76 -19.93
N LEU A 180 6.21 10.70 -19.75
CA LEU A 180 7.65 10.67 -20.02
C LEU A 180 7.95 10.41 -21.51
N GLN A 181 7.03 9.78 -22.23
CA GLN A 181 7.18 9.53 -23.66
C GLN A 181 7.29 10.85 -24.45
N PRO A 182 8.27 10.99 -25.36
CA PRO A 182 8.39 12.16 -26.24
C PRO A 182 7.09 12.43 -26.99
N VAL A 183 6.78 13.71 -27.23
CA VAL A 183 5.54 14.12 -27.92
C VAL A 183 5.44 13.51 -29.32
N VAL A 184 6.58 13.34 -30.00
CA VAL A 184 6.66 12.74 -31.35
C VAL A 184 6.14 11.29 -31.36
N ASP A 185 6.37 10.53 -30.28
CA ASP A 185 6.00 9.12 -30.20
C ASP A 185 4.55 8.90 -29.73
N ARG A 186 3.83 9.97 -29.31
CA ARG A 186 2.42 9.88 -28.88
C ARG A 186 1.42 10.07 -30.02
N LEU A 187 1.88 10.54 -31.18
CA LEU A 187 1.05 10.89 -32.34
C LEU A 187 1.15 9.88 -33.48
N ALA A 188 2.00 8.85 -33.32
CA ALA A 188 2.11 7.70 -34.22
C ALA A 188 1.26 6.53 -33.70
#